data_AF-A0A1E1XC05-F1
#
_entry.id   AF-A0A1E1XC05-F1
#
_cell.length_a   1.000
_cell.length_b   1.000
_cell.length_c   1.000
_cell.angle_alpha   90.00
_cell.angle_beta   90.00
_cell.angle_gamma   90.00
#
_symmetry.space_group_name_H-M   'P 1'
#
loop_
_entity.id
_entity.type
_entity.pdbx_description
1 polymer ?
#
loop_
_entity_poly.entity_id
_entity_poly.type
_entity_poly.pdbx_seq_one_letter_code
_entity_poly.pdbx_strand_id
1 'polypeptide(L)'
;KRPSFKKLRISCPFFFPWVQLVREWCALNQSDISGEQRDETLFYVLRNRKVLRRLAGLFVEANKKQKKGAAAAAAEKATSRALDDIRATARAASLDLSQALICVELTSCSRGIPKRFDSISAPTAEDMSALKQHSAGGLPQAPSERLRRLRKKPKDVKARKKKVPRPTVEELLAKPDVDEVVKSCSRLLLGGVVSGDYCFSSACGRGLGYCAFEGLVHLVQTSCSAAVSPFVLFRHQHSVQYRYARLRILEEC
;
A
#
# COMPACT_ATOMS: atom_id res chain seq x y z
N LYS A 1 10.40 -8.76 24.68
CA LYS A 1 10.54 -9.95 23.80
C LYS A 1 9.98 -9.61 22.41
N ARG A 2 10.71 -9.85 21.31
CA ARG A 2 10.28 -9.48 19.95
C ARG A 2 9.13 -10.38 19.46
N PRO A 3 8.04 -9.83 18.89
CA PRO A 3 6.99 -10.66 18.29
C PRO A 3 7.47 -11.33 16.99
N SER A 4 6.85 -12.44 16.62
CA SER A 4 7.20 -13.18 15.41
C SER A 4 6.56 -12.54 14.17
N PHE A 5 7.37 -12.04 13.25
CA PHE A 5 6.91 -11.46 11.99
C PHE A 5 6.10 -12.42 11.12
N LYS A 6 6.47 -13.70 11.09
CA LYS A 6 5.70 -14.74 10.38
C LYS A 6 4.28 -14.88 10.93
N LYS A 7 4.09 -14.72 12.25
CA LYS A 7 2.74 -14.72 12.87
C LYS A 7 1.98 -13.42 12.56
N LEU A 8 2.69 -12.30 12.50
CA LEU A 8 2.12 -10.98 12.19
C LEU A 8 1.85 -10.75 10.70
N ARG A 9 2.19 -11.72 9.82
CA ARG A 9 2.11 -11.56 8.36
C ARG A 9 2.89 -10.34 7.85
N ILE A 10 4.12 -10.19 8.36
CA ILE A 10 5.09 -9.20 7.88
C ILE A 10 6.14 -9.96 7.06
N SER A 11 6.18 -9.70 5.75
CA SER A 11 7.12 -10.31 4.81
C SER A 11 8.49 -9.62 4.87
N CYS A 12 8.51 -8.29 4.86
CA CYS A 12 9.73 -7.48 4.74
C CYS A 12 9.87 -6.48 5.90
N PRO A 13 10.36 -6.91 7.08
CA PRO A 13 10.45 -6.04 8.27
C PRO A 13 11.62 -5.04 8.24
N PHE A 14 12.59 -5.21 7.33
CA PHE A 14 13.86 -4.46 7.35
C PHE A 14 14.27 -3.85 6.01
N PHE A 15 13.47 -4.05 4.98
CA PHE A 15 13.71 -3.51 3.65
C PHE A 15 12.38 -3.37 2.94
N PHE A 16 12.40 -2.64 1.83
CA PHE A 16 11.23 -2.46 1.01
C PHE A 16 11.37 -3.27 -0.28
N PRO A 17 10.46 -4.22 -0.56
CA PRO A 17 10.51 -5.05 -1.75
C PRO A 17 9.91 -4.31 -2.95
N TRP A 18 10.42 -3.12 -3.28
CA TRP A 18 9.82 -2.22 -4.29
C TRP A 18 9.69 -2.86 -5.67
N VAL A 19 10.73 -3.55 -6.13
CA VAL A 19 10.73 -4.27 -7.41
C VAL A 19 9.56 -5.23 -7.48
N GLN A 20 9.43 -6.08 -6.45
CA GLN A 20 8.38 -7.08 -6.38
C GLN A 20 6.99 -6.44 -6.23
N LEU A 21 6.86 -5.42 -5.39
CA LEU A 21 5.61 -4.69 -5.18
C LEU A 21 5.06 -4.13 -6.51
N VAL A 22 5.91 -3.45 -7.28
CA VAL A 22 5.53 -2.85 -8.56
C VAL A 22 5.17 -3.96 -9.55
N ARG A 23 6.01 -4.99 -9.69
CA ARG A 23 5.74 -6.13 -10.58
C ARG A 23 4.42 -6.80 -10.30
N GLU A 24 4.12 -7.10 -9.03
CA GLU A 24 2.88 -7.76 -8.64
C GLU A 24 1.66 -6.87 -8.93
N TRP A 25 1.74 -5.56 -8.70
CA TRP A 25 0.67 -4.64 -9.09
C TRP A 25 0.47 -4.56 -10.60
N CYS A 26 1.55 -4.54 -11.40
CA CYS A 26 1.45 -4.62 -12.86
C CYS A 26 0.73 -5.91 -13.30
N ALA A 27 1.12 -7.05 -12.71
CA ALA A 27 0.56 -8.35 -13.04
C ALA A 27 -0.93 -8.49 -12.65
N LEU A 28 -1.36 -7.88 -11.54
CA LEU A 28 -2.77 -7.90 -11.11
C LEU A 28 -3.70 -7.16 -12.07
N ASN A 29 -3.22 -6.12 -12.75
CA ASN A 29 -4.01 -5.30 -13.66
C ASN A 29 -3.94 -5.75 -15.12
N GLN A 30 -3.04 -6.68 -15.45
CA GLN A 30 -2.88 -7.24 -16.79
C GLN A 30 -3.37 -8.69 -16.78
N SER A 31 -4.68 -8.89 -16.99
CA SER A 31 -5.20 -10.17 -17.46
C SER A 31 -4.72 -10.36 -18.90
N ASP A 32 -3.88 -11.37 -19.13
CA ASP A 32 -3.53 -11.93 -20.45
C ASP A 32 -2.63 -11.10 -21.38
N ILE A 33 -1.35 -10.93 -21.02
CA ILE A 33 -0.30 -10.76 -22.04
C ILE A 33 0.86 -11.72 -21.75
N SER A 34 1.05 -12.62 -22.70
CA SER A 34 2.11 -13.61 -22.81
C SER A 34 3.51 -13.03 -22.59
N GLY A 35 4.25 -13.64 -21.66
CA GLY A 35 5.56 -14.22 -21.95
C GLY A 35 6.73 -13.32 -22.35
N GLU A 36 6.63 -11.99 -22.30
CA GLU A 36 7.83 -11.16 -22.41
C GLU A 36 8.50 -11.05 -21.05
N GLN A 37 9.73 -11.56 -20.96
CA GLN A 37 10.66 -11.33 -19.85
C GLN A 37 10.89 -9.82 -19.74
N ARG A 38 10.01 -9.14 -18.99
CA ARG A 38 10.21 -7.75 -18.62
C ARG A 38 11.51 -7.66 -17.84
N ASP A 39 12.35 -6.75 -18.29
CA ASP A 39 13.70 -6.54 -17.80
C ASP A 39 13.77 -6.57 -16.26
N GLU A 40 14.82 -7.20 -15.75
CA GLU A 40 14.86 -7.69 -14.37
C GLU A 40 14.91 -6.59 -13.29
N THR A 41 14.83 -5.29 -13.65
CA THR A 41 15.38 -4.26 -12.76
C THR A 41 14.73 -2.89 -12.64
N LEU A 42 13.79 -2.41 -13.44
CA LEU A 42 13.44 -0.97 -13.31
C LEU A 42 12.01 -0.73 -12.81
N PHE A 43 11.88 -0.47 -11.51
CA PHE A 43 10.92 0.53 -11.06
C PHE A 43 11.62 1.90 -11.07
N TYR A 44 10.86 2.99 -11.15
CA TYR A 44 11.40 4.34 -10.99
C TYR A 44 10.51 5.18 -10.09
N VAL A 45 11.07 6.24 -9.52
CA VAL A 45 10.29 7.22 -8.75
C VAL A 45 9.80 8.30 -9.71
N LEU A 46 8.47 8.47 -9.81
CA LEU A 46 7.89 9.50 -10.66
C LEU A 46 8.18 10.89 -10.07
N ARG A 47 8.96 11.70 -10.79
CA ARG A 47 9.25 13.10 -10.46
C ARG A 47 8.69 14.11 -11.47
N ASN A 48 8.02 13.65 -12.52
CA ASN A 48 7.46 14.54 -13.53
C ASN A 48 6.32 15.37 -12.92
N ARG A 49 6.58 16.66 -12.69
CA ARG A 49 5.63 17.58 -12.03
C ARG A 49 4.30 17.72 -12.77
N LYS A 50 4.26 17.60 -14.11
CA LYS A 50 3.00 17.69 -14.88
C LYS A 50 2.12 16.48 -14.58
N VAL A 51 2.70 15.29 -14.58
CA VAL A 51 1.98 14.04 -14.26
C VAL A 51 1.58 14.01 -12.79
N LEU A 52 2.49 14.37 -11.87
CA LEU A 52 2.21 14.43 -10.43
C LEU A 52 1.09 15.41 -10.08
N ARG A 53 1.07 16.61 -10.70
CA ARG A 53 -0.01 17.59 -10.50
C ARG A 53 -1.38 17.05 -10.91
N ARG A 54 -1.47 16.38 -12.05
CA ARG A 54 -2.72 15.75 -12.51
C ARG A 54 -3.16 14.64 -11.55
N LEU A 55 -2.22 13.81 -11.11
CA LEU A 55 -2.50 12.73 -10.16
C LEU A 55 -2.90 13.26 -8.77
N ALA A 56 -2.22 14.28 -8.25
CA ALA A 56 -2.59 14.95 -7.01
C ALA A 56 -3.97 15.60 -7.12
N GLY A 57 -4.25 16.29 -8.22
CA GLY A 57 -5.57 16.86 -8.53
C GLY A 57 -6.68 15.80 -8.53
N LEU A 58 -6.44 14.63 -9.12
CA LEU A 58 -7.39 13.51 -9.07
C LEU A 58 -7.71 13.09 -7.62
N PHE A 59 -6.71 12.97 -6.76
CA PHE A 59 -6.92 12.65 -5.34
C PHE A 59 -7.64 13.78 -4.58
N VAL A 60 -7.40 15.05 -4.93
CA VAL A 60 -8.13 16.18 -4.35
C VAL A 60 -9.61 16.13 -4.73
N GLU A 61 -9.93 15.89 -6.01
CA GLU A 61 -11.31 15.74 -6.47
C GLU A 61 -11.99 14.52 -5.83
N ALA A 62 -11.29 13.39 -5.73
CA ALA A 62 -11.81 12.19 -5.10
C ALA A 62 -12.09 12.38 -3.59
N ASN A 63 -11.37 13.29 -2.93
CA ASN A 63 -11.60 13.64 -1.51
C ASN A 63 -12.80 14.57 -1.29
N LYS A 64 -13.36 15.19 -2.33
CA LYS A 64 -14.59 15.98 -2.19
C LYS A 64 -15.78 15.08 -1.84
N LYS A 65 -16.82 15.65 -1.21
CA LYS A 65 -18.03 14.91 -0.84
C LYS A 65 -18.59 14.19 -2.06
N GLN A 66 -18.58 12.85 -2.01
CA GLN A 66 -19.02 12.01 -3.11
C GLN A 66 -20.54 12.08 -3.27
N LYS A 67 -20.97 12.18 -4.54
CA LYS A 67 -22.38 12.28 -4.92
C LYS A 67 -22.99 10.87 -4.99
N LYS A 68 -24.28 10.72 -4.64
CA LYS A 68 -25.01 9.43 -4.68
C LYS A 68 -25.79 9.24 -5.99
N GLY A 69 -26.13 8.00 -6.33
CA GLY A 69 -26.98 7.67 -7.47
C GLY A 69 -26.30 7.85 -8.82
N ALA A 70 -27.01 8.37 -9.84
CA ALA A 70 -26.48 8.59 -11.20
C ALA A 70 -25.18 9.42 -11.23
N ALA A 71 -24.99 10.29 -10.23
CA ALA A 71 -23.78 11.09 -10.09
C ALA A 71 -22.53 10.27 -9.69
N ALA A 72 -22.69 9.09 -9.06
CA ALA A 72 -21.58 8.20 -8.73
C ALA A 72 -21.01 7.51 -9.97
N ALA A 73 -21.89 7.00 -10.85
CA ALA A 73 -21.47 6.41 -12.14
C ALA A 73 -20.80 7.46 -13.04
N ALA A 74 -21.30 8.70 -13.04
CA ALA A 74 -20.66 9.81 -13.74
C ALA A 74 -19.27 10.15 -13.15
N ALA A 75 -19.12 10.12 -11.82
CA ALA A 75 -17.85 10.36 -11.14
C ALA A 75 -16.82 9.24 -11.42
N GLU A 76 -17.26 7.98 -11.49
CA GLU A 76 -16.43 6.84 -11.85
C GLU A 76 -15.92 6.95 -13.28
N LYS A 77 -16.80 7.31 -14.23
CA LYS A 77 -16.42 7.57 -15.62
C LYS A 77 -15.46 8.76 -15.73
N ALA A 78 -15.69 9.83 -14.97
CA ALA A 78 -14.78 10.98 -14.92
C ALA A 78 -13.40 10.62 -14.35
N THR A 79 -13.38 9.79 -13.31
CA THR A 79 -12.15 9.25 -12.70
C THR A 79 -11.37 8.40 -13.72
N SER A 80 -12.04 7.51 -14.45
CA SER A 80 -11.40 6.72 -15.52
C SER A 80 -10.78 7.61 -16.60
N ARG A 81 -11.54 8.61 -17.07
CA ARG A 81 -11.03 9.58 -18.07
C ARG A 81 -9.81 10.34 -17.56
N ALA A 82 -9.84 10.81 -16.31
CA ALA A 82 -8.71 11.49 -15.70
C ALA A 82 -7.46 10.59 -15.59
N LEU A 83 -7.65 9.30 -15.28
CA LEU A 83 -6.57 8.31 -15.26
C LEU A 83 -5.99 8.07 -16.66
N ASP A 84 -6.83 7.98 -17.68
CA ASP A 84 -6.40 7.83 -19.07
C ASP A 84 -5.61 9.05 -19.54
N ASP A 85 -6.05 10.27 -19.17
CA ASP A 85 -5.33 11.51 -19.43
C ASP A 85 -3.98 11.57 -18.72
N ILE A 86 -3.90 11.09 -17.47
CA ILE A 86 -2.64 10.98 -16.72
C ILE A 86 -1.69 10.02 -17.43
N ARG A 87 -2.17 8.85 -17.84
CA ARG A 87 -1.39 7.86 -18.60
C ARG A 87 -0.95 8.43 -19.96
N ALA A 88 -1.80 9.13 -20.68
CA ALA A 88 -1.46 9.80 -21.93
C ALA A 88 -0.38 10.88 -21.73
N THR A 89 -0.51 11.69 -20.68
CA THR A 89 0.48 12.72 -20.32
C THR A 89 1.84 12.09 -20.00
N ALA A 90 1.86 10.95 -19.31
CA ALA A 90 3.08 10.22 -19.01
C ALA A 90 3.72 9.60 -20.26
N ARG A 91 2.91 8.98 -21.15
CA ARG A 91 3.39 8.45 -22.44
C ARG A 91 3.99 9.55 -23.33
N ALA A 92 3.40 10.74 -23.34
CA ALA A 92 3.96 11.90 -24.05
C ALA A 92 5.32 12.36 -23.50
N ALA A 93 5.65 11.98 -22.26
CA ALA A 93 6.95 12.19 -21.64
C ALA A 93 7.83 10.93 -21.64
N SER A 94 7.46 9.89 -22.40
CA SER A 94 8.14 8.59 -22.47
C SER A 94 8.26 7.87 -21.12
N LEU A 95 7.25 8.02 -20.25
CA LEU A 95 7.19 7.39 -18.93
C LEU A 95 6.12 6.28 -18.92
N ASP A 96 6.52 5.05 -18.57
CA ASP A 96 5.58 3.97 -18.27
C ASP A 96 5.15 4.02 -16.81
N LEU A 97 3.91 4.42 -16.53
CA LEU A 97 3.42 4.52 -15.16
C LEU A 97 3.23 3.17 -14.48
N SER A 98 3.17 2.07 -15.21
CA SER A 98 3.02 0.74 -14.61
C SER A 98 4.17 0.44 -13.65
N GLN A 99 5.38 0.92 -13.98
CA GLN A 99 6.61 0.71 -13.22
C GLN A 99 6.90 1.83 -12.20
N ALA A 100 5.97 2.78 -12.02
CA ALA A 100 6.22 3.97 -11.22
C ALA A 100 5.92 3.77 -9.73
N LEU A 101 6.84 4.27 -8.89
CA LEU A 101 6.61 4.59 -7.48
C LEU A 101 6.29 6.08 -7.33
N ILE A 102 5.26 6.36 -6.54
CA ILE A 102 4.79 7.70 -6.25
C ILE A 102 5.14 8.03 -4.80
N CYS A 103 5.76 9.19 -4.58
CA CYS A 103 6.02 9.68 -3.23
C CYS A 103 4.71 10.20 -2.61
N VAL A 104 4.41 9.75 -1.41
CA VAL A 104 3.17 10.06 -0.71
C VAL A 104 3.45 10.50 0.72
N GLU A 105 2.66 11.47 1.18
CA GLU A 105 2.56 11.86 2.57
C GLU A 105 1.33 11.21 3.19
N LEU A 106 1.52 10.59 4.35
CA LEU A 106 0.48 10.04 5.20
C LEU A 106 0.23 10.99 6.36
N THR A 107 -1.04 11.26 6.62
CA THR A 107 -1.48 11.94 7.85
C THR A 107 -2.37 11.00 8.62
N SER A 108 -1.97 10.63 9.85
CA SER A 108 -2.77 9.75 10.70
C SER A 108 -4.06 10.44 11.12
N CYS A 109 -5.18 9.73 10.96
CA CYS A 109 -6.50 10.22 11.34
C CYS A 109 -6.98 9.64 12.68
N SER A 110 -6.24 8.70 13.25
CA SER A 110 -6.55 8.05 14.52
C SER A 110 -5.32 7.98 15.41
N ARG A 111 -5.44 7.36 16.60
CA ARG A 111 -4.28 7.17 17.48
C ARG A 111 -3.23 6.31 16.79
N GLY A 112 -2.08 6.89 16.48
CA GLY A 112 -0.95 6.15 15.88
C GLY A 112 0.00 7.10 15.19
N ILE A 113 1.27 6.70 15.11
CA ILE A 113 2.31 7.45 14.41
C ILE A 113 2.89 6.51 13.36
N PRO A 114 2.85 6.86 12.06
CA PRO A 114 3.54 6.09 11.04
C PRO A 114 5.04 6.02 11.36
N LYS A 115 5.64 4.84 11.27
CA LYS A 115 7.07 4.64 11.50
C LYS A 115 7.72 3.98 10.28
N ARG A 116 9.05 4.03 10.23
CA ARG A 116 9.83 3.38 9.17
C ARG A 116 9.51 1.87 9.11
N PHE A 117 9.34 1.37 7.88
CA PHE A 117 8.91 0.02 7.55
C PHE A 117 7.46 -0.31 7.90
N ASP A 118 6.64 0.69 8.24
CA ASP A 118 5.19 0.47 8.30
C ASP A 118 4.64 0.20 6.90
N SER A 119 3.73 -0.77 6.82
CA SER A 119 3.08 -1.12 5.57
C SER A 119 1.92 -0.17 5.31
N ILE A 120 1.77 0.28 4.06
CA ILE A 120 0.62 1.06 3.59
C ILE A 120 -0.29 0.11 2.82
N SER A 121 -1.57 0.05 3.17
CA SER A 121 -2.53 -0.92 2.64
C SER A 121 -3.82 -0.25 2.18
N ALA A 122 -4.41 -0.80 1.11
CA ALA A 122 -5.74 -0.41 0.63
C ALA A 122 -6.82 -0.89 1.60
N PRO A 123 -7.89 -0.11 1.82
CA PRO A 123 -9.04 -0.56 2.60
C PRO A 123 -9.82 -1.64 1.85
N THR A 124 -10.43 -2.58 2.59
CA THR A 124 -11.37 -3.55 2.01
C THR A 124 -12.78 -2.99 1.92
N ALA A 125 -13.68 -3.67 1.21
CA ALA A 125 -15.11 -3.29 1.16
C ALA A 125 -15.75 -3.23 2.56
N GLU A 126 -15.31 -4.09 3.49
CA GLU A 126 -15.74 -4.06 4.90
C GLU A 126 -15.28 -2.77 5.59
N ASP A 127 -14.02 -2.38 5.39
CA ASP A 127 -13.44 -1.15 5.97
C ASP A 127 -14.18 0.10 5.47
N MET A 128 -14.54 0.12 4.19
CA MET A 128 -15.32 1.20 3.55
C MET A 128 -16.75 1.27 4.10
N SER A 129 -17.39 0.12 4.27
CA SER A 129 -18.76 0.04 4.79
C SER A 129 -18.83 0.49 6.24
N ALA A 130 -17.86 0.08 7.06
CA ALA A 130 -17.74 0.53 8.45
C ALA A 130 -17.59 2.07 8.53
N LEU A 131 -16.81 2.66 7.62
CA LEU A 131 -16.64 4.12 7.61
C LEU A 131 -17.93 4.87 7.25
N LYS A 132 -18.76 4.34 6.35
CA LYS A 132 -20.07 4.94 6.01
C LYS A 132 -21.03 4.94 7.19
N GLN A 133 -21.07 3.84 7.92
CA GLN A 133 -21.97 3.65 9.06
C GLN A 133 -21.63 4.59 10.24
N HIS A 134 -20.34 4.90 10.43
CA HIS A 134 -19.85 5.73 11.53
C HIS A 134 -19.84 7.25 11.26
N SER A 135 -20.57 7.73 10.25
CA SER A 135 -20.61 9.16 9.89
C SER A 135 -21.15 10.11 10.99
N ALA A 136 -21.64 9.58 12.12
CA ALA A 136 -22.16 10.33 13.27
C ALA A 136 -21.12 10.54 14.40
N GLY A 137 -19.92 11.06 14.10
CA GLY A 137 -19.06 11.71 15.11
C GLY A 137 -17.68 11.11 15.39
N GLY A 138 -17.22 10.09 14.63
CA GLY A 138 -15.86 9.56 14.80
C GLY A 138 -15.46 8.52 13.75
N LEU A 139 -14.17 8.18 13.68
CA LEU A 139 -13.73 7.04 12.87
C LEU A 139 -14.10 5.73 13.57
N PRO A 140 -14.53 4.69 12.83
CA PRO A 140 -14.72 3.36 13.39
C PRO A 140 -13.43 2.86 14.04
N GLN A 141 -13.54 1.84 14.89
CA GLN A 141 -12.36 1.16 15.39
C GLN A 141 -11.60 0.54 14.20
N ALA A 142 -10.33 0.93 14.06
CA ALA A 142 -9.51 0.43 12.98
C ALA A 142 -9.33 -1.10 13.06
N PRO A 143 -9.33 -1.79 11.91
CA PRO A 143 -9.32 -3.24 11.87
C PRO A 143 -8.03 -3.82 12.43
N SER A 144 -8.06 -5.12 12.74
CA SER A 144 -6.88 -5.87 13.18
C SER A 144 -6.58 -7.04 12.24
N GLU A 145 -5.29 -7.28 12.05
CA GLU A 145 -4.81 -8.44 11.31
C GLU A 145 -4.99 -9.72 12.12
N ARG A 146 -5.45 -10.78 11.44
CA ARG A 146 -5.55 -12.11 12.06
C ARG A 146 -4.18 -12.76 12.11
N LEU A 147 -3.72 -13.09 13.32
CA LEU A 147 -2.46 -13.80 13.52
C LEU A 147 -2.42 -15.11 12.73
N ARG A 148 -1.36 -15.32 11.95
CA ARG A 148 -1.14 -16.56 11.22
C ARG A 148 -0.87 -17.70 12.21
N ARG A 149 -1.75 -18.70 12.21
CA ARG A 149 -1.53 -19.96 12.93
C ARG A 149 -0.42 -20.74 12.21
N LEU A 150 0.76 -20.80 12.84
CA LEU A 150 1.85 -21.63 12.36
C LEU A 150 1.51 -23.09 12.69
N ARG A 151 1.49 -23.96 11.68
CA ARG A 151 1.31 -25.41 11.88
C ARG A 151 2.40 -25.89 12.85
N LYS A 152 2.00 -26.55 13.95
CA LYS A 152 2.95 -27.20 14.85
C LYS A 152 3.59 -28.35 14.08
N LYS A 153 4.92 -28.39 14.01
CA LYS A 153 5.62 -29.56 13.44
C LYS A 153 5.19 -30.81 14.23
N PRO A 154 4.87 -31.94 13.57
CA PRO A 154 4.51 -33.18 14.26
C PRO A 154 5.61 -33.58 15.24
N LYS A 155 5.22 -34.07 16.43
CA LYS A 155 6.13 -34.34 17.55
C LYS A 155 7.14 -35.46 17.25
N ASP A 156 6.91 -36.28 16.22
CA ASP A 156 7.69 -37.48 15.94
C ASP A 156 9.02 -37.23 15.21
N VAL A 157 9.29 -36.00 14.74
CA VAL A 157 10.61 -35.60 14.19
C VAL A 157 11.53 -35.03 15.29
N LYS A 158 11.38 -35.50 16.54
CA LYS A 158 12.35 -35.25 17.62
C LYS A 158 13.53 -36.22 17.58
N ALA A 159 13.44 -37.32 16.83
CA ALA A 159 14.59 -38.15 16.50
C ALA A 159 15.37 -37.51 15.35
N ARG A 160 16.64 -37.15 15.62
CA ARG A 160 17.59 -36.50 14.70
C ARG A 160 17.23 -35.05 14.30
N LYS A 161 17.26 -34.13 15.26
CA LYS A 161 17.68 -32.75 14.94
C LYS A 161 19.14 -32.81 14.46
N LYS A 162 19.37 -33.05 13.17
CA LYS A 162 20.62 -32.61 12.54
C LYS A 162 20.76 -31.13 12.92
N LYS A 163 21.84 -30.76 13.61
CA LYS A 163 22.14 -29.36 13.90
C LYS A 163 22.13 -28.65 12.54
N VAL A 164 21.07 -27.90 12.27
CA VAL A 164 21.06 -27.02 11.10
C VAL A 164 22.31 -26.15 11.27
N PRO A 165 23.22 -26.11 10.28
CA PRO A 165 24.41 -25.25 10.36
C PRO A 165 23.97 -23.86 10.78
N ARG A 166 24.73 -23.23 11.69
CA ARG A 166 24.46 -21.83 12.01
C ARG A 166 24.61 -21.05 10.70
N PRO A 167 23.60 -20.29 10.27
CA PRO A 167 23.68 -19.56 9.03
C PRO A 167 24.87 -18.61 9.08
N THR A 168 25.58 -18.51 7.96
CA THR A 168 26.73 -17.62 7.83
C THR A 168 26.27 -16.16 7.99
N VAL A 169 27.17 -15.26 8.38
CA VAL A 169 26.85 -13.82 8.50
C VAL A 169 26.29 -13.29 7.17
N GLU A 170 26.85 -13.74 6.04
CA GLU A 170 26.37 -13.42 4.69
C GLU A 170 24.93 -13.86 4.44
N GLU A 171 24.55 -15.08 4.85
CA GLU A 171 23.18 -15.59 4.71
C GLU A 171 22.17 -14.81 5.59
N LEU A 172 22.62 -14.30 6.74
CA LEU A 172 21.80 -13.46 7.62
C LEU A 172 21.64 -12.03 7.08
N LEU A 173 22.61 -11.55 6.31
CA LEU A 173 22.61 -10.23 5.69
C LEU A 173 21.95 -10.23 4.30
N ALA A 174 21.89 -11.38 3.64
CA ALA A 174 21.22 -11.55 2.36
C ALA A 174 19.74 -11.16 2.47
N LYS A 175 19.26 -10.37 1.51
CA LYS A 175 17.83 -10.07 1.42
C LYS A 175 17.10 -11.35 1.05
N PRO A 176 16.06 -11.74 1.80
CA PRO A 176 15.26 -12.89 1.42
C PRO A 176 14.54 -12.58 0.11
N ASP A 177 14.43 -13.58 -0.75
CA ASP A 177 13.47 -13.55 -1.84
C ASP A 177 12.06 -13.57 -1.26
N VAL A 178 11.22 -12.65 -1.74
CA VAL A 178 9.87 -12.48 -1.23
C VAL A 178 8.92 -12.49 -2.41
N ASP A 179 8.05 -13.48 -2.41
CA ASP A 179 6.90 -13.56 -3.30
C ASP A 179 5.62 -13.10 -2.58
N GLU A 180 4.61 -12.73 -3.35
CA GLU A 180 3.28 -12.33 -2.89
C GLU A 180 3.30 -11.14 -1.90
N VAL A 181 4.13 -10.14 -2.18
CA VAL A 181 4.22 -8.90 -1.37
C VAL A 181 2.87 -8.22 -1.24
N VAL A 182 2.16 -7.99 -2.34
CA VAL A 182 0.87 -7.27 -2.38
C VAL A 182 -0.18 -7.98 -1.55
N LYS A 183 -0.21 -9.31 -1.59
CA LYS A 183 -1.20 -10.16 -0.88
C LYS A 183 -0.66 -10.75 0.43
N SER A 184 0.47 -10.27 0.92
CA SER A 184 1.13 -10.81 2.12
C SER A 184 0.28 -10.69 3.41
N CYS A 185 -0.63 -9.72 3.45
CA CYS A 185 -1.57 -9.50 4.55
C CYS A 185 -3.04 -9.52 4.11
N SER A 186 -3.97 -9.38 5.05
CA SER A 186 -5.42 -9.39 4.77
C SER A 186 -5.90 -8.26 3.85
N ARG A 187 -5.13 -7.17 3.78
CA ARG A 187 -5.38 -6.02 2.91
C ARG A 187 -4.26 -5.93 1.88
N LEU A 188 -4.58 -5.45 0.68
CA LEU A 188 -3.59 -5.31 -0.38
C LEU A 188 -2.56 -4.23 -0.01
N LEU A 189 -1.27 -4.56 -0.08
CA LEU A 189 -0.21 -3.59 0.15
C LEU A 189 -0.09 -2.64 -1.04
N LEU A 190 -0.15 -1.35 -0.76
CA LEU A 190 0.07 -0.27 -1.72
C LEU A 190 1.54 0.16 -1.75
N GLY A 191 2.21 0.06 -0.60
CA GLY A 191 3.49 0.73 -0.39
C GLY A 191 4.04 0.58 1.02
N GLY A 192 5.06 1.37 1.33
CA GLY A 192 5.74 1.37 2.61
C GLY A 192 6.15 2.76 3.07
N VAL A 193 6.17 2.96 4.39
CA VAL A 193 6.61 4.19 5.04
C VAL A 193 8.12 4.18 5.20
N VAL A 194 8.80 5.16 4.61
CA VAL A 194 10.26 5.31 4.66
C VAL A 194 10.68 6.13 5.87
N SER A 195 9.95 7.20 6.17
CA SER A 195 10.19 8.05 7.33
C SER A 195 8.85 8.40 7.96
N GLY A 196 8.78 8.51 9.28
CA GLY A 196 7.54 8.91 9.93
C GLY A 196 7.74 9.20 11.40
N ASP A 197 7.07 10.25 11.86
CA ASP A 197 7.11 10.67 13.25
C ASP A 197 5.88 11.52 13.63
N TYR A 198 5.80 11.89 14.91
CA TYR A 198 4.82 12.86 15.37
C TYR A 198 5.16 14.26 14.84
N CYS A 199 4.21 14.89 14.16
CA CYS A 199 4.37 16.27 13.69
C CYS A 199 3.73 17.23 14.68
N PHE A 200 4.55 18.04 15.34
CA PHE A 200 4.08 19.03 16.32
C PHE A 200 3.20 20.11 15.69
N SER A 201 3.49 20.54 14.46
CA SER A 201 2.70 21.57 13.75
C SER A 201 1.26 21.14 13.45
N SER A 202 1.03 19.85 13.19
CA SER A 202 -0.31 19.30 12.93
C SER A 202 -0.88 18.51 14.11
N ALA A 203 -0.14 18.44 15.23
CA ALA A 203 -0.45 17.66 16.42
C ALA A 203 -0.88 16.20 16.14
N CYS A 204 -0.32 15.59 15.08
CA CYS A 204 -0.69 14.24 14.66
C CYS A 204 0.50 13.48 14.04
N GLY A 205 0.39 12.16 13.93
CA GLY A 205 1.40 11.33 13.27
C GLY A 205 1.43 11.60 11.77
N ARG A 206 2.62 11.90 11.23
CA ARG A 206 2.84 12.03 9.78
C ARG A 206 3.93 11.08 9.30
N GLY A 207 3.84 10.69 8.04
CA GLY A 207 4.80 9.79 7.42
C GLY A 207 5.02 10.11 5.95
N LEU A 208 6.21 9.81 5.47
CA LEU A 208 6.60 9.84 4.07
C LEU A 208 6.83 8.41 3.61
N GLY A 209 6.30 8.06 2.45
CA GLY A 209 6.42 6.73 1.89
C GLY A 209 6.34 6.74 0.39
N TYR A 210 6.43 5.53 -0.17
CA TYR A 210 6.23 5.30 -1.59
C TYR A 210 5.14 4.26 -1.79
N CYS A 211 4.27 4.51 -2.75
CA CYS A 211 3.25 3.57 -3.21
C CYS A 211 3.43 3.28 -4.70
N ALA A 212 3.10 2.07 -5.13
CA ALA A 212 3.02 1.75 -6.55
C ALA A 212 1.88 2.53 -7.22
N PHE A 213 2.11 3.08 -8.41
CA PHE A 213 1.10 3.83 -9.15
C PHE A 213 -0.17 3.01 -9.38
N GLU A 214 -0.04 1.78 -9.87
CA GLU A 214 -1.19 0.89 -10.11
C GLU A 214 -1.97 0.56 -8.82
N GLY A 215 -1.29 0.52 -7.68
CA GLY A 215 -1.96 0.42 -6.37
C GLY A 215 -2.78 1.67 -6.02
N LEU A 216 -2.27 2.87 -6.31
CA LEU A 216 -3.01 4.12 -6.14
C LEU A 216 -4.21 4.22 -7.09
N VAL A 217 -4.07 3.73 -8.32
CA VAL A 217 -5.19 3.62 -9.28
C VAL A 217 -6.30 2.74 -8.69
N HIS A 218 -5.93 1.53 -8.23
CA HIS A 218 -6.86 0.62 -7.57
C HIS A 218 -7.55 1.28 -6.37
N LEU A 219 -6.81 2.03 -5.54
CA LEU A 219 -7.36 2.74 -4.39
C LEU A 219 -8.44 3.76 -4.79
N VAL A 220 -8.17 4.60 -5.79
CA VAL A 220 -9.11 5.65 -6.22
C VAL A 220 -10.34 5.04 -6.88
N GLN A 221 -10.16 4.05 -7.75
CA GLN A 221 -11.28 3.35 -8.39
C GLN A 221 -12.19 2.68 -7.35
N THR A 222 -11.61 1.89 -6.44
CA THR A 222 -12.37 1.23 -5.35
C THR A 222 -13.10 2.25 -4.48
N SER A 223 -12.47 3.39 -4.18
CA SER A 223 -13.08 4.45 -3.39
C SER A 223 -14.24 5.13 -4.12
N CYS A 224 -14.09 5.35 -5.42
CA CYS A 224 -15.11 5.92 -6.28
C CYS A 224 -16.33 5.00 -6.40
N SER A 225 -16.13 3.71 -6.70
CA SER A 225 -17.22 2.72 -6.78
C SER A 225 -17.92 2.56 -5.43
N ALA A 226 -17.17 2.68 -4.32
CA ALA A 226 -17.75 2.70 -2.98
C ALA A 226 -18.37 4.06 -2.59
N ALA A 227 -18.26 5.13 -3.37
CA ALA A 227 -18.72 6.48 -3.02
C ALA A 227 -18.21 6.97 -1.64
N VAL A 228 -16.93 6.74 -1.34
CA VAL A 228 -16.24 7.19 -0.12
C VAL A 228 -14.96 7.93 -0.53
N SER A 229 -14.56 8.93 0.25
CA SER A 229 -13.28 9.61 0.03
C SER A 229 -12.10 8.62 0.17
N PRO A 230 -11.10 8.62 -0.72
CA PRO A 230 -9.96 7.73 -0.60
C PRO A 230 -9.23 7.87 0.73
N PHE A 231 -9.00 6.74 1.40
CA PHE A 231 -8.18 6.68 2.60
C PHE A 231 -7.34 5.40 2.58
N VAL A 232 -6.28 5.37 3.38
CA VAL A 232 -5.42 4.20 3.50
C VAL A 232 -5.33 3.73 4.93
N LEU A 233 -4.89 2.49 5.08
CA LEU A 233 -4.54 1.92 6.36
C LEU A 233 -3.01 1.80 6.44
N PHE A 234 -2.42 2.18 7.56
CA PHE A 234 -1.03 1.82 7.84
C PHE A 234 -0.96 0.87 9.03
N ARG A 235 0.06 0.02 9.04
CA ARG A 235 0.28 -0.95 10.11
C ARG A 235 1.75 -1.05 10.47
N HIS A 236 2.01 -1.01 11.77
CA HIS A 236 3.36 -1.18 12.30
C HIS A 236 3.82 -2.64 12.22
N GLN A 237 5.10 -2.86 11.92
CA GLN A 237 5.68 -4.22 11.81
C GLN A 237 5.59 -5.07 13.08
N HIS A 238 5.37 -4.44 14.24
CA HIS A 238 5.21 -5.13 15.54
C HIS A 238 3.77 -5.18 16.04
N SER A 239 2.80 -4.71 15.23
CA SER A 239 1.39 -4.60 15.61
C SER A 239 0.50 -5.38 14.65
N VAL A 240 -0.59 -5.93 15.17
CA VAL A 240 -1.70 -6.42 14.34
C VAL A 240 -2.67 -5.31 13.97
N GLN A 241 -2.67 -4.20 14.71
CA GLN A 241 -3.67 -3.15 14.57
C GLN A 241 -3.32 -2.23 13.39
N TYR A 242 -4.25 -2.12 12.44
CA TYR A 242 -4.20 -1.10 11.40
C TYR A 242 -4.62 0.26 11.98
N ARG A 243 -4.23 1.33 11.31
CA ARG A 243 -4.57 2.72 11.65
C ARG A 243 -5.01 3.45 10.40
N TYR A 244 -6.03 4.29 10.52
CA TYR A 244 -6.51 5.11 9.40
C TYR A 244 -5.53 6.26 9.14
N ALA A 245 -5.28 6.52 7.87
CA ALA A 245 -4.55 7.70 7.42
C ALA A 245 -5.16 8.27 6.13
N ARG A 246 -5.05 9.59 5.99
CA ARG A 246 -5.21 10.28 4.71
C ARG A 246 -3.91 10.19 3.94
N LEU A 247 -4.03 10.04 2.63
CA LEU A 247 -2.91 10.01 1.70
C LEU A 247 -2.93 11.27 0.85
N ARG A 248 -1.79 11.95 0.77
CA ARG A 248 -1.54 13.09 -0.11
C ARG A 248 -0.38 12.74 -1.03
N ILE A 249 -0.51 13.08 -2.31
CA ILE A 249 0.57 12.93 -3.29
C ILE A 249 1.48 14.14 -3.18
N LEU A 250 2.79 13.89 -3.14
CA LEU A 250 3.77 14.95 -3.10
C LEU A 250 4.17 15.33 -4.54
N GLU A 251 4.04 16.62 -4.84
CA GLU A 251 4.31 17.18 -6.16
C GLU A 251 5.77 17.65 -6.30
N GLU A 252 6.45 17.84 -5.17
CA GLU A 252 7.84 18.30 -5.08
C GLU A 252 8.65 17.26 -4.30
N CYS A 253 9.45 16.46 -5.01
CA CYS A 253 10.34 15.42 -4.49
C CYS A 253 11.61 15.33 -5.34
#